data_AF-A0A1H7NXX4-F1
#
_entry.id   AF-A0A1H7NXX4-F1
#
_cell.length_a   1.000
_cell.length_b   1.000
_cell.length_c   1.000
_cell.angle_alpha   90.00
_cell.angle_beta   90.00
_cell.angle_gamma   90.00
#
_symmetry.space_group_name_H-M   'P 1'
#
loop_
_entity.id
_entity.type
_entity.pdbx_description
1 polymer ?
#
loop_
_entity_poly.entity_id
_entity_poly.type
_entity_poly.pdbx_seq_one_letter_code
_entity_poly.pdbx_strand_id
1 'polypeptide(L)' 'MFGCYCLYCDNQAVGWIYDSVMSLREVGLDYLPDDIKRPGKDDKIQELVIPLDYVKADWLPKAVQDTADIRKAQA' A
#
# COMPACT_ATOMS: atom_id res chain seq x y z
N MET A 1 -0.72 -19.89 -10.61
CA MET A 1 0.51 -19.11 -10.84
C MET A 1 0.83 -18.44 -9.51
N PHE A 2 1.76 -18.99 -8.73
CA PHE A 2 2.08 -18.47 -7.39
C PHE A 2 3.20 -17.43 -7.52
N GLY A 3 2.85 -16.15 -7.52
CA GLY A 3 3.81 -15.07 -7.58
C GLY A 3 3.22 -13.81 -6.96
N CYS A 4 3.79 -13.39 -5.84
CA CYS A 4 3.56 -12.05 -5.30
C CYS A 4 4.49 -11.10 -6.08
N TYR A 5 3.94 -10.04 -6.66
CA TYR A 5 4.69 -9.04 -7.42
C TYR A 5 5.01 -7.86 -6.52
N CYS A 6 6.30 -7.55 -6.35
CA CYS A 6 6.70 -6.35 -5.64
C CYS A 6 6.25 -5.10 -6.39
N LEU A 7 5.59 -4.17 -5.68
CA LEU A 7 5.14 -2.90 -6.23
C LEU A 7 6.16 -1.81 -5.88
N TYR A 8 6.56 -1.06 -6.89
CA TYR A 8 7.50 0.05 -6.78
C TYR A 8 6.89 1.32 -7.34
N CYS A 9 7.24 2.44 -6.72
CA CYS A 9 6.97 3.78 -7.23
C CYS A 9 8.24 4.60 -7.05
N ASP A 10 8.73 5.20 -8.14
CA ASP A 10 9.96 6.00 -8.18
C ASP A 10 11.16 5.30 -7.51
N ASN A 11 11.42 4.05 -7.89
CA ASN A 11 12.45 3.16 -7.31
C ASN A 11 12.29 2.83 -5.81
N GLN A 12 11.21 3.24 -5.17
CA GLN A 12 10.90 2.91 -3.79
C GLN A 12 9.95 1.71 -3.73
N ALA A 13 10.28 0.71 -2.90
CA ALA A 13 9.36 -0.39 -2.62
C ALA A 13 8.18 0.12 -1.80
N VAL A 14 6.97 0.06 -2.35
CA VAL A 14 5.77 0.59 -1.69
C VAL A 14 4.81 -0.50 -1.23
N GLY A 15 4.90 -1.70 -1.79
CA GLY A 15 4.04 -2.82 -1.38
C GLY A 15 4.16 -4.01 -2.32
N TRP A 16 3.07 -4.74 -2.52
CA TRP A 16 3.02 -5.90 -3.40
C TRP A 16 1.63 -6.15 -3.99
N ILE A 17 1.52 -7.00 -5.00
CA ILE A 17 0.27 -7.43 -5.60
C ILE A 17 0.26 -8.95 -5.69
N TYR A 18 -0.81 -9.58 -5.23
CA TYR A 18 -1.03 -11.02 -5.34
C TYR A 18 -2.51 -11.30 -5.60
N ASP A 19 -2.79 -12.02 -6.70
CA ASP A 19 -4.14 -12.38 -7.12
C ASP A 19 -5.07 -11.15 -7.21
N SER A 20 -6.07 -11.07 -6.34
CA SER A 20 -7.11 -10.03 -6.30
C SER A 20 -6.83 -8.93 -5.26
N VAL A 21 -5.61 -8.91 -4.70
CA VAL A 21 -5.23 -8.02 -3.60
C VAL A 21 -3.95 -7.25 -3.94
N MET A 22 -3.98 -5.96 -3.64
CA MET A 22 -2.81 -5.10 -3.56
C MET A 22 -2.50 -4.82 -2.08
N SER A 23 -1.22 -4.72 -1.77
CA SER A 23 -0.70 -4.27 -0.50
C SER A 23 0.02 -2.93 -0.69
N LEU A 24 -0.11 -2.06 0.32
CA LEU A 24 0.64 -0.82 0.42
C LEU A 24 1.20 -0.70 1.83
N ARG A 25 2.45 -0.28 1.97
CA ARG A 25 3.07 -0.15 3.29
C ARG A 25 2.35 0.91 4.12
N GLU A 26 2.05 0.57 5.38
CA GLU A 26 1.49 1.54 6.32
C GLU A 26 2.56 2.57 6.68
N VAL A 27 2.23 3.84 6.47
CA VAL A 27 3.12 5.00 6.64
C VAL A 27 2.41 6.19 7.31
N GLY A 28 1.15 6.02 7.73
CA GLY A 28 0.36 7.03 8.42
C GLY A 28 -0.48 7.94 7.51
N LEU A 29 -0.84 7.52 6.29
CA LEU A 29 -1.75 8.30 5.43
C LEU A 29 -3.10 8.45 6.11
N ASP A 30 -3.67 9.64 6.23
CA ASP A 30 -4.89 9.93 7.00
C ASP A 30 -6.18 9.98 6.15
N TYR A 31 -6.05 10.00 4.83
CA TYR A 31 -7.16 10.16 3.89
C TYR A 31 -7.68 8.86 3.27
N LEU A 32 -7.18 7.71 3.71
CA LEU A 32 -7.62 6.41 3.17
C LEU A 32 -9.06 6.12 3.60
N PRO A 33 -9.86 5.43 2.76
CA PRO A 33 -11.22 5.04 3.12
C PRO A 33 -11.30 4.22 4.41
N ASP A 34 -12.37 4.40 5.17
CA ASP A 34 -12.57 3.76 6.48
C ASP A 34 -12.67 2.22 6.41
N ASP A 35 -13.04 1.67 5.25
CA ASP A 35 -13.17 0.24 5.03
C ASP A 35 -11.83 -0.44 4.69
N ILE A 36 -10.77 0.33 4.43
CA ILE A 36 -9.41 -0.20 4.32
C ILE A 36 -8.88 -0.49 5.72
N LYS A 37 -8.75 -1.79 6.03
CA LYS A 37 -8.23 -2.24 7.32
C LYS A 37 -6.75 -1.88 7.46
N ARG A 38 -6.44 -1.10 8.50
CA ARG A 38 -5.07 -0.79 8.89
C ARG A 38 -4.47 -1.86 9.80
N PRO A 39 -3.16 -2.14 9.69
CA PRO A 39 -2.47 -2.96 10.67
C PRO A 39 -2.43 -2.22 12.02
N GLY A 40 -2.52 -2.98 13.11
CA GLY A 40 -2.23 -2.47 14.45
C GLY A 40 -0.74 -2.20 14.62
N LYS A 41 -0.36 -1.35 15.59
CA LYS A 41 1.05 -0.98 15.82
C LYS A 41 1.96 -2.17 16.16
N ASP A 42 1.39 -3.20 16.77
CA ASP A 42 2.11 -4.40 17.21
C ASP A 42 2.03 -5.55 16.18
N ASP A 43 1.34 -5.34 15.05
CA ASP A 43 1.26 -6.34 14.00
C ASP A 43 2.62 -6.52 13.33
N LYS A 44 3.01 -7.77 13.09
CA LYS A 44 4.26 -8.10 12.39
C LYS A 44 4.28 -7.60 10.95
N ILE A 45 3.12 -7.49 10.34
CA ILE A 45 2.93 -7.02 8.96
C ILE A 45 2.34 -5.62 9.05
N GLN A 46 3.11 -4.62 8.63
CA GLN A 46 2.73 -3.21 8.60
C GLN A 46 2.32 -2.81 7.18
N GLU A 47 1.31 -3.50 6.65
CA GLU A 47 0.81 -3.32 5.30
C GLU A 47 -0.71 -3.21 5.30
N LEU A 48 -1.20 -2.27 4.51
CA LEU A 48 -2.60 -2.07 4.15
C LEU A 48 -2.97 -3.10 3.09
N VAL A 49 -4.04 -3.86 3.34
CA VAL A 49 -4.57 -4.82 2.37
C VAL A 49 -5.71 -4.15 1.60
N ILE A 50 -5.48 -3.87 0.34
CA ILE A 50 -6.37 -3.14 -0.56
C ILE A 50 -6.94 -4.11 -1.60
N PRO A 51 -8.25 -4.42 -1.57
CA PRO A 51 -8.90 -5.20 -2.62
C PRO A 51 -8.74 -4.51 -3.99
N LEU A 52 -8.52 -5.29 -5.06
CA LEU A 52 -8.39 -4.73 -6.42
C LEU A 52 -9.67 -4.04 -6.94
N ASP A 53 -10.81 -4.18 -6.25
CA ASP A 53 -12.00 -3.36 -6.51
C ASP A 53 -11.71 -1.85 -6.42
N TYR A 54 -10.69 -1.47 -5.64
CA TYR A 54 -10.20 -0.10 -5.52
C TYR A 54 -9.26 0.36 -6.64
N VAL A 55 -8.96 -0.46 -7.64
CA VAL A 55 -8.02 -0.12 -8.72
C VAL A 55 -8.41 1.16 -9.50
N LYS A 56 -9.71 1.50 -9.50
CA LYS A 56 -10.24 2.70 -10.14
C LYS A 56 -10.48 3.86 -9.17
N ALA A 57 -10.12 3.71 -7.90
CA ALA A 57 -10.36 4.75 -6.91
C ALA A 57 -9.35 5.90 -7.09
N ASP A 58 -9.87 7.13 -7.12
CA ASP A 58 -9.06 8.33 -7.38
C ASP A 58 -7.95 8.55 -6.35
N TRP A 59 -8.13 8.05 -5.12
CA TRP A 59 -7.15 8.17 -4.04
C TRP A 59 -5.96 7.22 -4.18
N LEU A 60 -6.11 6.10 -4.91
CA LEU A 60 -5.10 5.02 -4.92
C LEU A 60 -3.77 5.44 -5.57
N PRO A 61 -3.75 6.10 -6.74
CA PRO A 61 -2.49 6.60 -7.32
C PRO A 61 -1.77 7.58 -6.39
N LYS A 62 -2.53 8.43 -5.69
CA LYS A 62 -1.96 9.37 -4.71
C LYS A 62 -1.37 8.64 -3.51
N ALA A 63 -2.07 7.66 -2.96
CA ALA A 63 -1.58 6.84 -1.85
C ALA A 63 -0.26 6.13 -2.20
N VAL A 64 -0.16 5.59 -3.41
CA VAL A 64 1.08 4.97 -3.90
C VAL A 64 2.25 5.95 -3.91
N GLN A 65 2.04 7.16 -4.45
CA GLN A 65 3.08 8.19 -4.52
C GLN A 65 3.47 8.69 -3.13
N ASP A 66 2.50 9.03 -2.28
CA ASP A 66 2.75 9.54 -0.93
C ASP A 66 3.48 8.48 -0.08
N THR A 67 3.13 7.19 -0.23
CA THR A 67 3.88 6.10 0.40
C THR A 67 5.32 6.05 -0.08
N ALA A 68 5.58 6.23 -1.38
CA ALA A 68 6.96 6.27 -1.89
C ALA A 68 7.74 7.43 -1.27
N ASP A 69 7.17 8.63 -1.26
CA ASP A 69 7.82 9.84 -0.77
C ASP A 69 8.14 9.75 0.72
N ILE A 70 7.18 9.31 1.54
CA ILE A 70 7.41 9.12 2.98
C ILE A 70 8.47 8.05 3.23
N ARG A 71 8.42 6.93 2.50
CA ARG A 71 9.42 5.86 2.66
C ARG A 71 10.82 6.29 2.24
N LYS A 72 10.95 7.13 1.22
CA LYS A 72 12.24 7.71 0.82
C LYS A 72 12.78 8.66 1.88
N ALA A 73 11.92 9.46 2.51
CA ALA A 73 12.33 10.35 3.60
C ALA A 73 12.76 9.60 4.88
N GLN A 74 12.34 8.34 5.03
CA GLN A 74 12.72 7.46 6.14
C GLN A 74 13.98 6.60 5.86
N ALA A 75 14.47 6.59 4.62
CA ALA A 75 15.62 5.82 4.18
C ALA A 75 16.93 6.63 4.31
#